data_AF-A0A6G3WNN2-F1
#
_entry.id   AF-A0A6G3WNN2-F1
#
_cell.length_a   1.000
_cell.length_b   1.000
_cell.length_c   1.000
_cell.angle_alpha   90.00
_cell.angle_beta   90.00
_cell.angle_gamma   90.00
#
_symmetry.space_group_name_H-M   'P 1'
#
loop_
_entity.id
_entity.type
_entity.pdbx_description
1 polymer ?
#
loop_
_entity_poly.entity_id
_entity_poly.type
_entity_poly.pdbx_seq_one_letter_code
_entity_poly.pdbx_strand_id
1 'polypeptide(L)' 'ADAILAAAGERRIVAVVRDEHRHAWMGAALDALLAARPDTIVVEMGLPQSDPRGSLYVATHGAARVCGEAAAEAITGAEA' A
#
# COMPACT_ATOMS: atom_id res chain seq x y z
N ALA A 1 11.92 -1.32 8.20
CA ALA A 1 11.90 -1.23 6.71
C ALA A 1 12.96 -2.16 6.10
N ASP A 2 14.16 -2.24 6.68
CA ASP A 2 15.34 -2.93 6.11
C ASP A 2 15.09 -4.35 5.58
N ALA A 3 14.41 -5.21 6.34
CA ALA A 3 14.10 -6.57 5.89
C ALA A 3 13.18 -6.59 4.65
N ILE A 4 12.20 -5.66 4.58
CA ILE A 4 11.31 -5.51 3.42
C ILE A 4 12.10 -5.01 2.22
N LEU A 5 12.98 -4.03 2.42
CA LEU A 5 13.82 -3.45 1.37
C LEU A 5 14.79 -4.49 0.80
N ALA A 6 15.46 -5.25 1.67
CA ALA A 6 16.35 -6.32 1.27
C ALA A 6 15.61 -7.41 0.49
N ALA A 7 14.42 -7.81 0.95
CA ALA A 7 13.60 -8.78 0.25
C ALA A 7 13.13 -8.25 -1.12
N ALA A 8 12.70 -6.99 -1.20
CA ALA A 8 12.22 -6.38 -2.43
C ALA A 8 13.32 -6.25 -3.50
N GLY A 9 14.55 -5.90 -3.08
CA GLY A 9 15.62 -5.57 -4.01
C GLY A 9 15.22 -4.39 -4.91
N GLU A 10 15.43 -4.53 -6.22
CA GLU A 10 15.07 -3.48 -7.20
C GLU A 10 13.58 -3.45 -7.56
N ARG A 11 12.80 -4.45 -7.14
CA ARG A 11 11.37 -4.51 -7.48
C ARG A 11 10.62 -3.38 -6.79
N ARG A 12 9.59 -2.87 -7.47
CA ARG A 12 8.65 -1.92 -6.88
C ARG A 12 7.89 -2.56 -5.73
N ILE A 13 7.67 -1.78 -4.67
CA ILE A 13 6.91 -2.22 -3.51
C ILE A 13 5.47 -1.73 -3.65
N VAL A 14 4.52 -2.63 -3.39
CA VAL A 14 3.11 -2.32 -3.20
C VAL A 14 2.79 -2.60 -1.73
N ALA A 15 2.64 -1.55 -0.94
CA ALA A 15 2.34 -1.64 0.48
C ALA A 15 0.83 -1.66 0.69
N VAL A 16 0.30 -2.81 1.09
CA VAL A 16 -1.12 -2.99 1.39
C VAL A 16 -1.34 -2.81 2.89
N VAL A 17 -2.18 -1.86 3.27
CA VAL A 17 -2.58 -1.62 4.66
C VAL A 17 -4.08 -1.76 4.82
N ARG A 18 -4.54 -2.01 6.04
CA ARG A 18 -5.96 -2.10 6.36
C ARG A 18 -6.28 -1.25 7.57
N ASP A 19 -7.21 -0.31 7.40
CA ASP A 19 -7.68 0.59 8.46
C ASP A 19 -6.50 1.26 9.20
N GLU A 20 -5.55 1.82 8.44
CA GLU A 20 -4.27 2.32 8.98
C GLU A 20 -4.46 3.39 10.06
N HIS A 21 -5.48 4.24 9.89
CA HIS A 21 -5.92 5.24 10.88
C HIS A 21 -6.17 4.67 12.29
N ARG A 22 -6.40 3.36 12.43
CA ARG A 22 -6.63 2.69 13.73
C ARG A 22 -5.34 2.18 14.39
N HIS A 23 -4.23 2.21 13.67
CA HIS A 23 -3.02 1.49 14.05
C HIS A 23 -1.77 2.34 13.79
N ALA A 24 -1.37 3.13 14.78
CA ALA A 24 -0.21 4.03 14.69
C ALA A 24 1.09 3.32 14.22
N TRP A 25 1.24 2.02 14.52
CA TRP A 25 2.40 1.24 14.07
C TRP A 25 2.41 1.05 12.53
N MET A 26 1.25 0.94 11.88
CA MET A 26 1.15 0.84 10.42
C MET A 26 1.60 2.15 9.78
N GLY A 27 1.20 3.28 10.36
CA GLY A 27 1.65 4.60 9.93
C GLY A 27 3.14 4.77 10.02
N ALA A 28 3.73 4.45 11.18
CA ALA A 28 5.18 4.50 11.35
C ALA A 28 5.92 3.54 10.40
N ALA A 29 5.37 2.36 10.12
CA ALA A 29 5.95 1.41 9.18
C ALA A 29 5.90 1.94 7.73
N LEU A 30 4.77 2.55 7.32
CA LEU A 30 4.63 3.20 6.03
C LEU A 30 5.58 4.39 5.89
N ASP A 31 5.67 5.26 6.90
CA ASP A 31 6.57 6.42 6.87
C ASP A 31 8.03 5.99 6.66
N ALA A 32 8.48 4.99 7.42
CA ALA A 32 9.82 4.44 7.27
C ALA A 32 10.06 3.82 5.88
N LEU A 33 9.05 3.14 5.32
CA LEU A 33 9.14 2.52 4.00
C LEU A 33 9.15 3.56 2.88
N LEU A 34 8.26 4.56 2.94
CA LEU A 34 8.15 5.62 1.94
C LEU A 34 9.37 6.53 1.93
N ALA A 35 9.97 6.79 3.10
CA ALA A 35 11.23 7.54 3.18
C ALA A 35 12.38 6.81 2.47
N ALA A 36 12.45 5.48 2.57
CA ALA A 36 13.49 4.67 1.94
C ALA A 36 13.20 4.36 0.47
N ARG A 37 11.92 4.22 0.09
CA ARG A 37 11.46 3.89 -1.27
C ARG A 37 10.29 4.79 -1.67
N PRO A 38 10.59 6.03 -2.12
CA PRO A 38 9.55 6.99 -2.52
C PRO A 38 8.69 6.51 -3.71
N ASP A 39 9.14 5.51 -4.47
CA ASP A 39 8.42 4.91 -5.58
C ASP A 39 7.34 3.89 -5.15
N THR A 40 7.19 3.64 -3.85
CA THR A 40 6.22 2.68 -3.28
C THR A 40 4.77 3.10 -3.54
N ILE A 41 3.98 2.15 -4.02
CA ILE A 41 2.52 2.27 -4.17
C ILE A 41 1.86 1.87 -2.85
N VAL A 42 0.84 2.61 -2.41
CA VAL A 42 0.06 2.28 -1.21
C VAL A 42 -1.35 1.88 -1.60
N VAL A 43 -1.79 0.72 -1.10
CA VAL A 43 -3.18 0.26 -1.21
C VAL A 43 -3.79 0.28 0.18
N GLU A 44 -4.74 1.17 0.42
CA GLU A 44 -5.50 1.23 1.66
C GLU A 44 -6.81 0.47 1.52
N MET A 45 -6.92 -0.60 2.29
CA MET A 45 -8.10 -1.45 2.39
C MET A 45 -8.92 -1.12 3.63
N GLY A 46 -10.23 -1.32 3.55
CA GLY A 46 -11.16 -0.94 4.62
C GLY A 46 -11.63 0.51 4.48
N LEU A 47 -11.60 1.27 5.58
CA LEU A 47 -12.08 2.65 5.60
C LEU A 47 -10.92 3.65 5.45
N PRO A 48 -10.84 4.41 4.33
CA PRO A 48 -9.75 5.35 4.07
C PRO A 48 -9.94 6.65 4.85
N GLN A 49 -9.41 6.71 6.07
CA GLN A 49 -9.41 7.95 6.90
C GLN A 49 -8.03 8.61 7.00
N SER A 50 -6.98 7.90 6.64
CA SER A 50 -5.62 8.44 6.65
C SER A 50 -5.36 9.29 5.43
N ASP A 51 -4.44 10.26 5.55
CA ASP A 51 -4.03 11.09 4.41
C ASP A 51 -3.40 10.21 3.31
N PRO A 52 -3.79 10.39 2.03
CA PRO A 52 -3.21 9.67 0.90
C PRO A 52 -1.69 9.89 0.81
N ARG A 53 -0.93 8.80 0.65
CA ARG A 53 0.53 8.81 0.54
C ARG A 53 1.06 7.70 -0.36
N GLY A 54 2.31 7.84 -0.82
CA GLY A 54 2.95 6.97 -1.80
C GLY A 54 2.99 7.58 -3.20
N SER A 55 3.68 6.91 -4.13
CA SER A 55 3.79 7.33 -5.53
C SER A 55 2.46 7.20 -6.28
N LEU A 56 1.65 6.22 -5.87
CA LEU A 56 0.26 5.99 -6.23
C LEU A 56 -0.46 5.52 -4.97
N TYR A 57 -1.67 6.04 -4.75
CA TYR A 57 -2.52 5.66 -3.63
C TYR A 57 -3.86 5.11 -4.16
N VAL A 58 -4.21 3.90 -3.71
CA VAL A 58 -5.46 3.22 -4.07
C VAL A 58 -6.27 2.99 -2.80
N ALA A 59 -7.41 3.65 -2.66
CA ALA A 59 -8.38 3.38 -1.61
C ALA A 59 -9.45 2.41 -2.11
N THR A 60 -9.49 1.20 -1.55
CA THR A 60 -10.40 0.15 -2.04
C THR A 60 -11.79 0.18 -1.39
N HIS A 61 -12.03 1.04 -0.39
CA HIS A 61 -13.31 1.23 0.32
C HIS A 61 -13.92 -0.07 0.88
N GLY A 62 -13.08 -1.09 1.08
CA GLY A 62 -13.45 -2.43 1.49
C GLY A 62 -12.21 -3.31 1.57
N ALA A 63 -12.32 -4.43 2.28
CA ALA A 63 -11.18 -5.35 2.48
C ALA A 63 -11.50 -6.78 1.97
N ALA A 64 -12.50 -6.91 1.10
CA ALA A 64 -12.84 -8.18 0.49
C ALA A 64 -11.81 -8.59 -0.56
N ARG A 65 -11.76 -9.89 -0.90
CA ARG A 65 -10.86 -10.42 -1.95
C ARG A 65 -10.97 -9.64 -3.27
N VAL A 66 -12.20 -9.40 -3.73
CA VAL A 66 -12.48 -8.65 -4.98
C VAL A 66 -11.93 -7.22 -4.95
N CYS A 67 -11.82 -6.60 -3.76
CA CYS A 67 -11.22 -5.27 -3.63
C CYS A 67 -9.71 -5.31 -3.90
N GLY A 68 -9.04 -6.38 -3.45
CA GLY A 68 -7.61 -6.58 -3.73
C GLY A 68 -7.34 -6.92 -5.20
N GLU A 69 -8.22 -7.69 -5.82
CA GLU A 69 -8.15 -8.01 -7.26
C GLU A 69 -8.29 -6.74 -8.10
N ALA A 70 -9.35 -5.96 -7.86
CA ALA A 70 -9.56 -4.69 -8.56
C ALA A 70 -8.40 -3.69 -8.35
N ALA A 71 -7.79 -3.65 -7.16
CA ALA A 71 -6.60 -2.83 -6.91
C ALA A 71 -5.39 -3.31 -7.73
N ALA A 72 -5.18 -4.63 -7.82
CA ALA A 72 -4.09 -5.20 -8.61
C ALA A 72 -4.28 -4.95 -10.11
N GLU A 73 -5.50 -5.13 -10.62
CA GLU A 73 -5.89 -4.79 -12.00
C GLU A 73 -5.61 -3.32 -12.30
N ALA A 74 -6.06 -2.41 -11.43
CA ALA A 74 -5.85 -0.98 -11.58
C ALA A 74 -4.35 -0.58 -11.57
N ILE A 75 -3.53 -1.23 -10.74
CA ILE A 75 -2.08 -0.96 -10.67
C ILE A 75 -1.34 -1.48 -11.90
N THR A 76 -1.74 -2.64 -12.41
CA THR A 76 -1.02 -3.35 -13.47
C THR A 76 -1.53 -3.00 -14.88
N GLY A 77 -2.73 -2.44 -14.99
CA GLY A 77 -3.40 -2.23 -16.27
C GLY A 77 -3.82 -3.54 -16.94
N ALA A 78 -3.89 -4.63 -16.18
CA ALA A 78 -4.34 -5.93 -16.65
C ALA A 78 -5.82 -6.13 -16.28
N GLU A 79 -6.58 -6.73 -17.19
CA GLU A 79 -7.92 -7.27 -16.90
C GLU A 79 -7.81 -8.77 -16.62
N ALA A 80 -8.67 -9.30 -15.75
CA ALA A 80 -8.73 -10.72 -15.39
C ALA A 80 -9.43 -11.60 -16.44
#